data_AF-A0A945UMP4-F1
#
_entry.id   AF-A0A945UMP4-F1
#
_cell.length_a   1.000
_cell.length_b   1.000
_cell.length_c   1.000
_cell.angle_alpha   90.00
_cell.angle_beta   90.00
_cell.angle_gamma   90.00
#
_symmetry.space_group_name_H-M   'P 1'
#
loop_
_entity.id
_entity.type
_entity.pdbx_description
1 polymer ?
#
loop_
_entity_poly.entity_id
_entity_poly.type
_entity_poly.pdbx_seq_one_letter_code
_entity_poly.pdbx_strand_id
1 'polypeptide(L)'
;MKLVSRTFAVLMLFGLWGCLGVDLKMPLPDVKSLSKLADMANPVERKIEWQSPLLQQHHLVGRIWRPIDGRFVDEDTLVEDLVRSAFILLGEKHDNPDHHLLQAELIEELTDEGRRPAVVWEMISETRQPILDRFHAELSDDTAALGAALGWDVSGWPAWALYEPIAEAAMEDKLPMYGGGLPKLVVRALARGRPSFEFARRRRILGLHVPMAKELRARSMEQLFQGHCELMARKSLVPLFNVQRARDAVFAEHMLSNGARDGAILIAGNGHVRKDLGVSLFLRGHQPGVRITTVAFVEVQDEMLDPLDYGEIFSAPVLPFDYVWFTPRFDDKDPCIALRKKWGKSKKPASEKTAPEKTLKSKTDAEAEPKAEPRPEQKSEPNADGPLETSTPITVKPEEPAQKDEKPIESVTEPNEFDHTNPEEMNFDEMKFDQPDPEKAGAEIMDPEKAAVEKAGADETDSDETDSDESADQTNTPLPPVPRSKPPRP
;
A
#
# COMPACT_ATOMS: atom_id res chain seq x y z
N MET A 1 -19.74 -23.26 -36.40
CA MET A 1 -19.19 -24.64 -36.46
C MET A 1 -17.86 -24.60 -35.72
N LYS A 2 -17.67 -25.00 -34.47
CA LYS A 2 -18.18 -26.09 -33.61
C LYS A 2 -18.29 -25.50 -32.18
N LEU A 3 -19.46 -25.33 -31.56
CA LEU A 3 -20.32 -26.28 -30.83
C LEU A 3 -19.62 -27.10 -29.71
N VAL A 4 -19.81 -26.61 -28.47
CA VAL A 4 -20.29 -27.32 -27.26
C VAL A 4 -19.83 -28.76 -27.10
N SER A 5 -18.93 -29.00 -26.15
CA SER A 5 -18.75 -30.31 -25.54
C SER A 5 -18.20 -30.16 -24.14
N ARG A 6 -19.08 -30.03 -23.14
CA ARG A 6 -18.74 -30.32 -21.74
C ARG A 6 -19.91 -30.56 -20.77
N THR A 7 -21.12 -30.76 -21.28
CA THR A 7 -22.29 -31.19 -20.49
C THR A 7 -22.90 -32.47 -21.06
N PHE A 8 -22.13 -33.57 -21.09
CA PHE A 8 -22.68 -34.92 -21.26
C PHE A 8 -21.65 -35.94 -20.74
N ALA A 9 -21.52 -36.04 -19.42
CA ALA A 9 -20.71 -37.06 -18.76
C ALA A 9 -21.35 -37.54 -17.45
N VAL A 10 -22.66 -37.86 -17.48
CA VAL A 10 -23.33 -38.58 -16.36
C VAL A 10 -24.20 -39.76 -16.85
N LEU A 11 -24.31 -40.04 -18.16
CA LEU A 11 -25.11 -41.17 -18.66
C LEU A 11 -24.38 -41.97 -19.74
N MET A 12 -23.32 -42.69 -19.36
CA MET A 12 -22.85 -43.89 -20.08
C MET A 12 -21.93 -44.73 -19.17
N LEU A 13 -22.51 -45.33 -18.12
CA LEU A 13 -21.82 -46.37 -17.35
C LEU A 13 -22.76 -47.51 -16.90
N PHE A 14 -23.89 -47.70 -17.58
CA PHE A 14 -24.73 -48.88 -17.42
C PHE A 14 -25.16 -49.39 -18.78
N GLY A 15 -24.48 -50.45 -19.24
CA GLY A 15 -24.75 -51.05 -20.54
C GLY A 15 -24.02 -52.37 -20.77
N LEU A 16 -24.00 -53.26 -19.77
CA LEU A 16 -23.63 -54.66 -19.94
C LEU A 16 -24.21 -55.52 -18.80
N TRP A 17 -25.55 -55.57 -18.71
CA TRP A 17 -26.23 -56.79 -18.25
C TRP A 17 -27.69 -56.77 -18.68
N GLY A 18 -28.04 -57.76 -19.50
CA GLY A 18 -29.43 -58.03 -19.85
C GLY A 18 -30.12 -58.88 -18.78
N CYS A 19 -31.43 -58.68 -18.70
CA CYS A 19 -32.43 -59.59 -18.14
C CYS A 19 -32.55 -59.69 -16.61
N LEU A 20 -33.28 -58.75 -16.02
CA LEU A 20 -34.39 -59.03 -15.10
C LEU A 20 -35.36 -57.84 -15.16
N GLY A 21 -36.63 -58.14 -15.46
CA GLY A 21 -37.63 -57.14 -15.81
C GLY A 21 -38.01 -56.24 -14.63
N VAL A 22 -37.94 -54.94 -14.88
CA VAL A 22 -38.74 -53.93 -14.18
C VAL A 22 -39.16 -52.89 -15.23
N ASP A 23 -40.45 -52.82 -15.52
CA ASP A 23 -41.05 -51.75 -16.32
C ASP A 23 -40.92 -50.42 -15.56
N LEU A 24 -39.88 -49.63 -15.88
CA LEU A 24 -39.75 -48.26 -15.40
C LEU A 24 -40.02 -47.29 -16.54
N LYS A 25 -41.30 -46.92 -16.69
CA LYS A 25 -41.74 -45.78 -17.51
C LYS A 25 -41.22 -44.50 -16.86
N MET A 26 -40.04 -44.02 -17.24
CA MET A 26 -39.60 -42.67 -16.89
C MET A 26 -40.29 -41.67 -17.83
N PRO A 27 -40.97 -40.62 -17.31
CA PRO A 27 -41.51 -39.57 -18.15
C PRO A 27 -40.38 -38.77 -18.76
N LEU A 28 -40.44 -38.54 -20.08
CA LEU A 28 -39.59 -37.55 -20.74
C LEU A 28 -39.86 -36.17 -20.11
N PRO A 29 -38.83 -35.39 -19.77
CA PRO A 29 -39.04 -34.08 -19.15
C PRO A 29 -39.81 -33.14 -20.08
N ASP A 30 -40.75 -32.42 -19.49
CA ASP A 30 -41.59 -31.41 -20.15
C ASP A 30 -40.71 -30.37 -20.86
N VAL A 31 -41.08 -30.00 -22.09
CA VAL A 31 -40.37 -29.02 -22.92
C VAL A 31 -40.31 -27.64 -22.22
N LYS A 32 -41.24 -27.36 -21.29
CA LYS A 32 -41.20 -26.18 -20.41
C LYS A 32 -40.09 -26.21 -19.35
N SER A 33 -39.56 -27.39 -19.01
CA SER A 33 -38.41 -27.52 -18.09
C SER A 33 -37.10 -27.14 -18.77
N LEU A 34 -37.02 -27.25 -20.09
CA LEU A 34 -35.82 -26.90 -20.86
C LEU A 34 -35.68 -25.39 -21.08
N SER A 35 -36.79 -24.65 -21.21
CA SER A 35 -36.76 -23.17 -21.24
C SER A 35 -36.30 -22.59 -19.91
N LYS A 36 -36.68 -23.21 -18.78
CA LYS A 36 -36.23 -22.79 -17.44
C LYS A 36 -34.73 -22.98 -17.21
N LEU A 37 -34.12 -23.98 -17.86
CA LEU A 37 -32.67 -24.22 -17.82
C LEU A 37 -31.89 -23.28 -18.76
N ALA A 38 -32.52 -22.84 -19.86
CA ALA A 38 -31.95 -21.82 -20.74
C ALA A 38 -31.96 -20.42 -20.11
N ASP A 39 -32.98 -20.09 -19.32
CA ASP A 39 -33.04 -18.84 -18.54
C ASP A 39 -32.06 -18.80 -17.37
N MET A 40 -31.53 -19.95 -16.91
CA MET A 40 -30.49 -20.04 -15.88
C MET A 40 -29.05 -20.02 -16.45
N ALA A 41 -28.90 -19.93 -17.78
CA ALA A 41 -27.61 -19.93 -18.47
C ALA A 41 -27.27 -18.59 -19.13
N ASN A 42 -28.11 -17.56 -18.95
CA ASN A 42 -27.72 -16.19 -19.21
C ASN A 42 -27.19 -15.61 -17.90
N PRO A 43 -25.91 -15.20 -17.82
CA PRO A 43 -25.50 -14.27 -16.79
C PRO A 43 -26.43 -13.07 -16.93
N VAL A 44 -27.25 -12.81 -15.90
CA VAL A 44 -27.87 -11.49 -15.78
C VAL A 44 -26.69 -10.56 -15.64
N GLU A 45 -26.38 -9.79 -16.69
CA GLU A 45 -25.36 -8.75 -16.65
C GLU A 45 -25.74 -7.83 -15.49
N ARG A 46 -25.08 -8.02 -14.32
CA ARG A 46 -25.40 -7.27 -13.10
C ARG A 46 -25.05 -5.83 -13.40
N LYS A 47 -26.07 -4.99 -13.39
CA LYS A 47 -25.92 -3.57 -13.66
C LYS A 47 -25.48 -2.89 -12.37
N ILE A 48 -24.19 -2.57 -12.26
CA ILE A 48 -23.65 -1.79 -11.15
C ILE A 48 -24.38 -0.44 -11.11
N GLU A 49 -25.01 -0.13 -9.97
CA GLU A 49 -25.63 1.17 -9.73
C GLU A 49 -24.58 2.13 -9.18
N TRP A 50 -23.99 2.94 -10.06
CA TRP A 50 -22.97 3.91 -9.68
C TRP A 50 -23.53 5.03 -8.79
N GLN A 51 -22.86 5.27 -7.66
CA GLN A 51 -23.13 6.37 -6.75
C GLN A 51 -22.39 7.66 -7.13
N SER A 52 -21.20 7.57 -7.74
CA SER A 52 -20.47 8.77 -8.16
C SER A 52 -21.19 9.49 -9.30
N PRO A 53 -21.39 10.81 -9.20
CA PRO A 53 -22.30 11.53 -10.09
C PRO A 53 -21.68 11.91 -11.45
N LEU A 54 -20.36 11.99 -11.56
CA LEU A 54 -19.70 12.53 -12.75
C LEU A 54 -19.24 11.41 -13.68
N LEU A 55 -19.32 11.69 -14.98
CA LEU A 55 -18.75 10.85 -16.04
C LEU A 55 -19.29 9.41 -16.11
N GLN A 56 -20.50 9.15 -15.58
CA GLN A 56 -21.12 7.81 -15.61
C GLN A 56 -21.28 7.24 -17.04
N GLN A 57 -21.36 8.10 -18.06
CA GLN A 57 -21.51 7.69 -19.46
C GLN A 57 -20.17 7.55 -20.21
N HIS A 58 -19.04 7.74 -19.52
CA HIS A 58 -17.73 7.57 -20.13
C HIS A 58 -17.54 6.11 -20.56
N HIS A 59 -17.06 5.88 -21.78
CA HIS A 59 -16.99 4.54 -22.40
C HIS A 59 -16.06 3.53 -21.72
N LEU A 60 -15.25 3.96 -20.74
CA LEU A 60 -14.45 3.07 -19.90
C LEU A 60 -15.19 2.63 -18.62
N VAL A 61 -16.20 3.36 -18.16
CA VAL A 61 -16.92 3.06 -16.91
C VAL A 61 -17.43 1.62 -16.91
N GLY A 62 -17.18 0.90 -15.81
CA GLY A 62 -17.55 -0.49 -15.60
C GLY A 62 -16.65 -1.50 -16.30
N ARG A 63 -15.67 -1.07 -17.09
CA ARG A 63 -14.79 -1.98 -17.83
C ARG A 63 -13.53 -2.29 -17.04
N ILE A 64 -13.11 -3.54 -17.10
CA ILE A 64 -11.90 -4.04 -16.44
C ILE A 64 -10.80 -4.20 -17.49
N TRP A 65 -9.73 -3.41 -17.36
CA TRP A 65 -8.56 -3.47 -18.21
C TRP A 65 -7.47 -4.34 -17.59
N ARG A 66 -6.86 -5.19 -18.40
CA ARG A 66 -5.72 -6.03 -18.03
C ARG A 66 -4.44 -5.53 -18.72
N PRO A 67 -3.55 -4.79 -18.03
CA PRO A 67 -2.40 -4.15 -18.68
C PRO A 67 -1.38 -5.11 -19.30
N ILE A 68 -1.26 -6.34 -18.78
CA ILE A 68 -0.19 -7.28 -19.22
C ILE A 68 -0.34 -7.71 -20.69
N ASP A 69 -1.57 -7.76 -21.20
CA ASP A 69 -1.86 -8.14 -22.60
C ASP A 69 -2.75 -7.12 -23.32
N GLY A 70 -3.00 -5.96 -22.72
CA GLY A 70 -3.60 -4.82 -23.38
C GLY A 70 -5.03 -5.08 -23.86
N ARG A 71 -5.86 -5.71 -23.02
CA ARG A 71 -7.25 -5.99 -23.35
C ARG A 71 -8.19 -5.78 -22.17
N PHE A 72 -9.47 -5.64 -22.50
CA PHE A 72 -10.53 -5.73 -21.50
C PHE A 72 -10.86 -7.19 -21.18
N VAL A 73 -11.25 -7.43 -19.93
CA VAL A 73 -11.74 -8.70 -19.39
C VAL A 73 -13.13 -8.48 -18.79
N ASP A 74 -13.88 -9.57 -18.61
CA ASP A 74 -15.07 -9.60 -17.77
C ASP A 74 -14.69 -9.78 -16.29
N GLU A 75 -15.69 -9.62 -15.43
CA GLU A 75 -15.57 -9.78 -13.98
C GLU A 75 -15.21 -11.23 -13.60
N ASP A 76 -15.85 -12.22 -14.24
CA ASP A 76 -15.54 -13.65 -14.05
C ASP A 76 -14.03 -13.92 -14.21
N THR A 77 -13.40 -13.39 -15.27
CA THR A 77 -11.94 -13.53 -15.48
C THR A 77 -11.13 -12.92 -14.34
N LEU A 78 -11.56 -11.76 -13.82
CA LEU A 78 -10.91 -11.13 -12.67
C LEU A 78 -11.05 -12.02 -11.43
N VAL A 79 -12.29 -12.39 -11.07
CA VAL A 79 -12.61 -13.21 -9.89
C VAL A 79 -11.85 -14.53 -9.92
N GLU A 80 -11.82 -15.23 -11.05
CA GLU A 80 -11.07 -16.47 -11.17
C GLU A 80 -9.56 -16.30 -10.85
N ASP A 81 -8.96 -15.16 -11.19
CA ASP A 81 -7.56 -14.88 -10.86
C ASP A 81 -7.39 -14.51 -9.38
N LEU A 82 -8.33 -13.77 -8.81
CA LEU A 82 -8.36 -13.45 -7.38
C LEU A 82 -8.49 -14.71 -6.51
N VAL A 83 -9.39 -15.65 -6.85
CA VAL A 83 -9.55 -16.94 -6.17
C VAL A 83 -8.24 -17.75 -6.13
N ARG A 84 -7.37 -17.59 -7.14
CA ARG A 84 -6.08 -18.28 -7.21
C ARG A 84 -4.94 -17.54 -6.50
N SER A 85 -5.20 -16.35 -5.96
CA SER A 85 -4.19 -15.46 -5.39
C SER A 85 -4.14 -15.55 -3.87
N ALA A 86 -2.95 -15.69 -3.30
CA ALA A 86 -2.79 -15.71 -1.85
C ALA A 86 -2.85 -14.29 -1.27
N PHE A 87 -2.41 -13.29 -2.02
CA PHE A 87 -2.52 -11.90 -1.61
C PHE A 87 -3.24 -11.10 -2.68
N ILE A 88 -4.29 -10.40 -2.28
CA ILE A 88 -5.10 -9.55 -3.15
C ILE A 88 -4.95 -8.13 -2.62
N LEU A 89 -4.60 -7.19 -3.49
CA LEU A 89 -4.44 -5.79 -3.10
C LEU A 89 -5.47 -4.97 -3.89
N LEU A 90 -6.46 -4.44 -3.19
CA LEU A 90 -7.55 -3.66 -3.75
C LEU A 90 -7.27 -2.17 -3.50
N GLY A 91 -6.98 -1.46 -4.59
CA GLY A 91 -6.59 -0.06 -4.62
C GLY A 91 -7.76 0.87 -4.79
N GLU A 92 -7.84 1.92 -3.98
CA GLU A 92 -8.89 2.92 -4.07
C GLU A 92 -8.36 4.36 -4.23
N LYS A 93 -9.26 5.22 -4.68
CA LYS A 93 -9.32 6.61 -4.25
C LYS A 93 -10.29 6.70 -3.05
N HIS A 94 -9.81 7.22 -1.92
CA HIS A 94 -10.44 7.07 -0.60
C HIS A 94 -11.82 7.71 -0.43
N ASP A 95 -12.19 8.65 -1.29
CA ASP A 95 -13.45 9.40 -1.20
C ASP A 95 -14.49 8.95 -2.23
N ASN A 96 -14.16 7.99 -3.09
CA ASN A 96 -15.07 7.51 -4.12
C ASN A 96 -15.88 6.31 -3.60
N PRO A 97 -17.22 6.44 -3.45
CA PRO A 97 -18.07 5.37 -2.92
C PRO A 97 -18.08 4.11 -3.79
N ASP A 98 -17.96 4.26 -5.11
CA ASP A 98 -18.01 3.12 -6.03
C ASP A 98 -16.81 2.20 -5.86
N HIS A 99 -15.67 2.74 -5.44
CA HIS A 99 -14.49 1.92 -5.13
C HIS A 99 -14.76 1.01 -3.93
N HIS A 100 -15.40 1.53 -2.88
CA HIS A 100 -15.70 0.75 -1.68
C HIS A 100 -16.79 -0.30 -1.92
N LEU A 101 -17.78 0.02 -2.76
CA LEU A 101 -18.79 -0.97 -3.18
C LEU A 101 -18.15 -2.12 -3.97
N LEU A 102 -17.27 -1.81 -4.93
CA LEU A 102 -16.58 -2.86 -5.70
C LEU A 102 -15.62 -3.68 -4.84
N GLN A 103 -15.03 -3.09 -3.80
CA GLN A 103 -14.25 -3.85 -2.82
C GLN A 103 -15.11 -4.83 -2.02
N ALA A 104 -16.29 -4.41 -1.58
CA ALA A 104 -17.26 -5.27 -0.90
C ALA A 104 -17.72 -6.42 -1.83
N GLU A 105 -18.11 -6.09 -3.07
CA GLU A 105 -18.52 -7.09 -4.07
C GLU A 105 -17.42 -8.13 -4.35
N LEU A 106 -16.16 -7.70 -4.51
CA LEU A 106 -15.05 -8.65 -4.69
C LEU A 106 -14.77 -9.50 -3.44
N ILE A 107 -15.07 -9.01 -2.23
CA ILE A 107 -14.98 -9.80 -1.01
C ILE A 107 -16.07 -10.88 -1.02
N GLU A 108 -17.32 -10.50 -1.32
CA GLU A 108 -18.47 -11.41 -1.44
C GLU A 108 -18.25 -12.49 -2.51
N GLU A 109 -17.81 -12.11 -3.71
CA GLU A 109 -17.48 -13.06 -4.79
C GLU A 109 -16.42 -14.08 -4.37
N LEU A 110 -15.40 -13.64 -3.62
CA LEU A 110 -14.38 -14.55 -3.10
C LEU A 110 -14.96 -15.51 -2.07
N THR A 111 -15.81 -15.03 -1.16
CA THR A 111 -16.39 -15.88 -0.11
C THR A 111 -17.45 -16.84 -0.63
N ASP A 112 -18.19 -16.45 -1.67
CA ASP A 112 -19.08 -17.31 -2.46
C ASP A 112 -18.30 -18.44 -3.17
N GLU A 113 -17.11 -18.14 -3.68
CA GLU A 113 -16.15 -19.13 -4.20
C GLU A 113 -15.44 -19.96 -3.08
N GLY A 114 -15.88 -19.81 -1.84
CA GLY A 114 -15.43 -20.59 -0.69
C GLY A 114 -14.13 -20.12 -0.06
N ARG A 115 -13.59 -18.98 -0.49
CA ARG A 115 -12.42 -18.35 0.15
C ARG A 115 -12.82 -17.76 1.52
N ARG A 116 -11.90 -17.70 2.46
CA ARG A 116 -12.02 -17.00 3.75
C ARG A 116 -10.71 -16.24 4.07
N PRO A 117 -10.34 -15.23 3.26
CA PRO A 117 -9.11 -14.47 3.46
C PRO A 117 -9.24 -13.52 4.65
N ALA A 118 -8.12 -13.13 5.25
CA ALA A 118 -8.09 -12.01 6.18
C ALA A 118 -8.26 -10.68 5.43
N VAL A 119 -8.93 -9.69 6.02
CA VAL A 119 -9.08 -8.34 5.43
C VAL A 119 -8.22 -7.34 6.21
N VAL A 120 -7.21 -6.79 5.56
CA VAL A 120 -6.27 -5.82 6.14
C VAL A 120 -6.64 -4.41 5.68
N TRP A 121 -6.71 -3.48 6.63
CA TRP A 121 -7.18 -2.12 6.40
C TRP A 121 -6.07 -1.09 6.57
N GLU A 122 -5.81 -0.27 5.55
CA GLU A 122 -4.94 0.90 5.70
C GLU A 122 -5.48 1.89 6.74
N MET A 123 -6.79 2.06 6.76
CA MET A 123 -7.47 3.15 7.47
C MET A 123 -7.46 2.93 8.99
N ILE A 124 -7.45 1.66 9.42
CA ILE A 124 -7.53 1.27 10.81
C ILE A 124 -6.11 1.09 11.36
N SER A 125 -5.77 1.89 12.39
CA SER A 125 -4.48 1.77 13.08
C SER A 125 -4.33 0.39 13.71
N GLU A 126 -3.14 -0.21 13.65
CA GLU A 126 -2.84 -1.50 14.31
C GLU A 126 -3.10 -1.47 15.83
N THR A 127 -3.06 -0.28 16.44
CA THR A 127 -3.43 -0.09 17.87
C THR A 127 -4.92 -0.26 18.16
N ARG A 128 -5.78 -0.31 17.12
CA ARG A 128 -7.23 -0.55 17.25
C ARG A 128 -7.58 -2.04 17.09
N GLN A 129 -6.61 -2.92 16.89
CA GLN A 129 -6.85 -4.36 16.72
C GLN A 129 -7.73 -4.99 17.81
N PRO A 130 -7.62 -4.63 19.12
CA PRO A 130 -8.50 -5.20 20.14
C PRO A 130 -10.00 -4.94 19.92
N ILE A 131 -10.36 -3.89 19.18
CA ILE A 131 -11.77 -3.62 18.81
C ILE A 131 -12.20 -4.60 17.72
N LEU A 132 -11.39 -4.77 16.66
CA LEU A 132 -11.67 -5.72 15.59
C LEU A 132 -11.79 -7.15 16.13
N ASP A 133 -10.86 -7.55 17.00
CA ASP A 133 -10.85 -8.89 17.61
C ASP A 133 -12.13 -9.13 18.43
N ARG A 134 -12.60 -8.11 19.17
CA ARG A 134 -13.84 -8.22 19.96
C ARG A 134 -15.06 -8.43 19.05
N PHE A 135 -15.25 -7.59 18.04
CA PHE A 135 -16.38 -7.71 17.12
C PHE A 135 -16.38 -9.05 16.37
N HIS A 136 -15.18 -9.52 15.98
CA HIS A 136 -15.02 -10.83 15.35
C HIS A 136 -15.34 -11.99 16.30
N ALA A 137 -14.88 -11.93 17.55
CA ALA A 137 -15.17 -12.96 18.57
C ALA A 137 -16.67 -13.02 18.95
N GLU A 138 -17.33 -11.86 18.93
CA GLU A 138 -18.78 -11.74 19.18
C GLU A 138 -19.63 -12.17 17.98
N LEU A 139 -19.01 -12.41 16.81
CA LEU A 139 -19.71 -12.63 15.53
C LEU A 139 -20.76 -11.55 15.26
N SER A 140 -20.42 -10.30 15.59
CA SER A 140 -21.29 -9.16 15.41
C SER A 140 -21.53 -8.90 13.92
N ASP A 141 -22.73 -8.42 13.59
CA ASP A 141 -23.14 -7.87 12.30
C ASP A 141 -23.39 -6.34 12.38
N ASP A 142 -23.13 -5.72 13.54
CA ASP A 142 -23.38 -4.29 13.77
C ASP A 142 -22.18 -3.43 13.29
N THR A 143 -22.17 -3.14 11.99
CA THR A 143 -21.18 -2.29 11.33
C THR A 143 -21.18 -0.85 11.87
N ALA A 144 -22.34 -0.31 12.24
CA ALA A 144 -22.45 1.03 12.81
C ALA A 144 -21.77 1.11 14.19
N ALA A 145 -21.98 0.11 15.05
CA ALA A 145 -21.28 0.01 16.32
C ALA A 145 -19.78 -0.20 16.13
N LEU A 146 -19.35 -0.93 15.10
CA LEU A 146 -17.94 -1.09 14.77
C LEU A 146 -17.30 0.27 14.43
N GLY A 147 -17.90 1.03 13.51
CA GLY A 147 -17.42 2.36 13.13
C GLY A 147 -17.32 3.32 14.33
N ALA A 148 -18.34 3.31 15.21
CA ALA A 148 -18.32 4.09 16.44
C ALA A 148 -17.21 3.65 17.41
N ALA A 149 -17.04 2.34 17.62
CA ALA A 149 -16.03 1.79 18.52
C ALA A 149 -14.60 2.07 18.04
N LEU A 150 -14.38 2.11 16.73
CA LEU A 150 -13.10 2.51 16.11
C LEU A 150 -12.79 4.00 16.33
N GLY A 151 -13.78 4.81 16.69
CA GLY A 151 -13.68 6.27 16.72
C GLY A 151 -13.45 6.83 15.32
N TRP A 152 -14.21 6.33 14.35
CA TRP A 152 -14.00 6.62 12.92
C TRP A 152 -14.21 8.11 12.59
N ASP A 153 -15.20 8.74 13.21
CA ASP A 153 -15.57 10.14 13.05
C ASP A 153 -14.41 11.13 13.32
N VAL A 154 -13.50 10.77 14.23
CA VAL A 154 -12.32 11.57 14.57
C VAL A 154 -11.02 11.03 13.94
N SER A 155 -11.11 10.03 13.06
CA SER A 155 -9.93 9.41 12.44
C SER A 155 -9.24 10.34 11.44
N GLY A 156 -10.03 11.12 10.70
CA GLY A 156 -9.62 11.94 9.56
C GLY A 156 -9.84 11.28 8.20
N TRP A 157 -10.34 10.04 8.16
CA TRP A 157 -10.76 9.36 6.93
C TRP A 157 -12.15 9.81 6.48
N PRO A 158 -12.53 9.59 5.21
CA PRO A 158 -13.89 9.82 4.73
C PRO A 158 -14.93 9.05 5.55
N ALA A 159 -16.18 9.50 5.50
CA ALA A 159 -17.24 9.04 6.40
C ALA A 159 -17.36 7.51 6.45
N TRP A 160 -17.61 6.95 7.64
CA TRP A 160 -17.72 5.50 7.84
C TRP A 160 -18.70 4.83 6.88
N ALA A 161 -19.81 5.51 6.56
CA ALA A 161 -20.82 5.02 5.61
C ALA A 161 -20.25 4.65 4.23
N LEU A 162 -19.10 5.20 3.82
CA LEU A 162 -18.42 4.80 2.59
C LEU A 162 -17.73 3.44 2.72
N TYR A 163 -17.15 3.15 3.90
CA TYR A 163 -16.41 1.93 4.18
C TYR A 163 -17.26 0.82 4.81
N GLU A 164 -18.45 1.16 5.30
CA GLU A 164 -19.41 0.25 5.91
C GLU A 164 -19.72 -0.97 5.04
N PRO A 165 -19.94 -0.86 3.70
CA PRO A 165 -20.16 -2.03 2.85
C PRO A 165 -19.04 -3.07 2.89
N ILE A 166 -17.78 -2.63 3.00
CA ILE A 166 -16.62 -3.53 3.06
C ILE A 166 -16.60 -4.26 4.41
N ALA A 167 -16.95 -3.56 5.50
CA ALA A 167 -17.06 -4.17 6.82
C ALA A 167 -18.23 -5.16 6.87
N GLU A 168 -19.37 -4.82 6.26
CA GLU A 168 -20.54 -5.68 6.12
C GLU A 168 -20.18 -7.00 5.42
N ALA A 169 -19.59 -6.92 4.21
CA ALA A 169 -19.14 -8.08 3.44
C ALA A 169 -18.16 -8.97 4.24
N ALA A 170 -17.23 -8.36 4.98
CA ALA A 170 -16.30 -9.10 5.82
C ALA A 170 -16.98 -9.76 7.03
N MET A 171 -17.94 -9.08 7.66
CA MET A 171 -18.62 -9.55 8.87
C MET A 171 -19.65 -10.64 8.56
N GLU A 172 -20.39 -10.54 7.45
CA GLU A 172 -21.38 -11.54 7.00
C GLU A 172 -20.73 -12.93 6.87
N ASP A 173 -19.55 -12.99 6.25
CA ASP A 173 -18.79 -14.22 6.08
C ASP A 173 -17.77 -14.52 7.19
N LYS A 174 -17.79 -13.72 8.26
CA LYS A 174 -16.97 -13.89 9.46
C LYS A 174 -15.47 -13.91 9.11
N LEU A 175 -15.06 -13.04 8.20
CA LEU A 175 -13.65 -12.84 7.87
C LEU A 175 -12.95 -12.13 9.02
N PRO A 176 -11.73 -12.54 9.39
CA PRO A 176 -10.94 -11.80 10.37
C PRO A 176 -10.43 -10.50 9.74
N MET A 177 -10.62 -9.39 10.45
CA MET A 177 -10.18 -8.06 10.02
C MET A 177 -8.97 -7.59 10.82
N TYR A 178 -8.04 -6.90 10.16
CA TYR A 178 -6.81 -6.41 10.77
C TYR A 178 -6.53 -4.95 10.44
N GLY A 179 -6.16 -4.17 11.47
CA GLY A 179 -5.68 -2.80 11.30
C GLY A 179 -4.23 -2.78 10.82
N GLY A 180 -4.00 -2.38 9.57
CA GLY A 180 -2.67 -2.25 8.98
C GLY A 180 -2.05 -0.87 9.15
N GLY A 181 -2.82 0.14 9.56
CA GLY A 181 -2.38 1.52 9.67
C GLY A 181 -1.31 1.71 10.73
N LEU A 182 -0.22 2.39 10.38
CA LEU A 182 0.77 2.82 11.37
C LEU A 182 0.19 3.90 12.31
N PRO A 183 0.46 3.83 13.63
CA PRO A 183 -0.02 4.86 14.56
C PRO A 183 0.54 6.24 14.21
N LYS A 184 -0.27 7.30 14.36
CA LYS A 184 0.11 8.68 14.00
C LYS A 184 1.43 9.12 14.66
N LEU A 185 1.68 8.71 15.91
CA LEU A 185 2.94 9.00 16.62
C LEU A 185 4.16 8.33 15.98
N VAL A 186 4.02 7.08 15.53
CA VAL A 186 5.09 6.35 14.82
C VAL A 186 5.37 7.01 13.47
N VAL A 187 4.32 7.38 12.72
CA VAL A 187 4.45 8.10 11.45
C VAL A 187 5.21 9.43 11.63
N ARG A 188 4.84 10.23 12.64
CA ARG A 188 5.53 11.50 12.94
C ARG A 188 6.99 11.28 13.35
N ALA A 189 7.26 10.28 14.18
CA ALA A 189 8.62 9.93 14.60
C ALA A 189 9.50 9.52 13.40
N LEU A 190 8.94 8.72 12.48
CA LEU A 190 9.60 8.33 11.24
C LEU A 190 9.88 9.50 10.31
N ALA A 191 8.91 10.40 10.13
CA ALA A 191 9.08 11.60 9.32
C ALA A 191 10.20 12.51 9.86
N ARG A 192 10.38 12.56 11.19
CA ARG A 192 11.49 13.30 11.82
C ARG A 192 12.82 12.55 11.82
N GLY A 193 12.87 11.33 11.28
CA GLY A 193 14.07 10.49 11.28
C GLY A 193 14.45 9.96 12.67
N ARG A 194 13.51 9.93 13.62
CA ARG A 194 13.72 9.50 15.01
C ARG A 194 12.78 8.33 15.36
N PRO A 195 12.87 7.17 14.67
CA PRO A 195 12.05 6.01 15.02
C PRO A 195 12.37 5.54 16.44
N SER A 196 11.37 4.95 17.12
CA SER A 196 11.61 4.26 18.39
C SER A 196 12.55 3.06 18.20
N PHE A 197 13.15 2.59 19.30
CA PHE A 197 13.98 1.38 19.29
C PHE A 197 13.20 0.18 18.73
N GLU A 198 11.97 -0.01 19.19
CA GLU A 198 11.08 -1.08 18.72
C GLU A 198 10.84 -1.01 17.20
N PHE A 199 10.56 0.18 16.68
CA PHE A 199 10.38 0.32 15.25
C PHE A 199 11.70 0.11 14.47
N ALA A 200 12.84 0.50 15.04
CA ALA A 200 14.15 0.23 14.43
C ALA A 200 14.43 -1.28 14.33
N ARG A 201 14.01 -2.09 15.31
CA ARG A 201 14.05 -3.55 15.23
C ARG A 201 13.10 -4.09 14.17
N ARG A 202 11.83 -3.63 14.16
CA ARG A 202 10.83 -3.98 13.14
C ARG A 202 11.31 -3.68 11.72
N ARG A 203 12.00 -2.55 11.50
CA ARG A 203 12.63 -2.20 10.20
C ARG A 203 13.64 -3.22 9.69
N ARG A 204 14.34 -3.94 10.58
CA ARG A 204 15.27 -4.99 10.16
C ARG A 204 14.52 -6.19 9.62
N ILE A 205 13.52 -6.67 10.35
CA ILE A 205 12.66 -7.79 9.97
C ILE A 205 11.97 -7.48 8.63
N LEU A 206 11.43 -6.28 8.48
CA LEU A 206 10.70 -5.85 7.28
C LEU A 206 11.59 -5.47 6.08
N GLY A 207 12.92 -5.64 6.16
CA GLY A 207 13.83 -5.30 5.07
C GLY A 207 13.96 -3.79 4.78
N LEU A 208 13.43 -2.91 5.64
CA LEU A 208 13.50 -1.45 5.50
C LEU A 208 14.89 -0.86 5.75
N HIS A 209 15.82 -1.67 6.24
CA HIS A 209 17.24 -1.35 6.36
C HIS A 209 17.99 -1.51 5.02
N VAL A 210 17.47 -2.32 4.10
CA VAL A 210 18.04 -2.51 2.77
C VAL A 210 17.67 -1.29 1.89
N PRO A 211 18.66 -0.61 1.29
CA PRO A 211 18.39 0.45 0.34
C PRO A 211 17.55 -0.07 -0.82
N MET A 212 16.48 0.66 -1.16
CA MET A 212 15.73 0.40 -2.39
C MET A 212 16.63 0.67 -3.60
N ALA A 213 16.54 -0.18 -4.63
CA ALA A 213 17.27 0.00 -5.89
C ALA A 213 17.08 1.43 -6.43
N LYS A 214 18.13 2.01 -7.02
CA LYS A 214 18.19 3.44 -7.37
C LYS A 214 17.04 3.85 -8.28
N GLU A 215 16.71 3.00 -9.25
CA GLU A 215 15.66 3.21 -10.24
C GLU A 215 14.28 3.17 -9.58
N LEU A 216 14.02 2.20 -8.69
CA LEU A 216 12.78 2.11 -7.93
C LEU A 216 12.61 3.33 -7.01
N ARG A 217 13.68 3.72 -6.31
CA ARG A 217 13.70 4.91 -5.47
C ARG A 217 13.38 6.16 -6.28
N ALA A 218 13.99 6.33 -7.45
CA ALA A 218 13.72 7.48 -8.32
C ALA A 218 12.25 7.53 -8.75
N ARG A 219 11.65 6.40 -9.14
CA ARG A 219 10.23 6.32 -9.50
C ARG A 219 9.30 6.63 -8.34
N SER A 220 9.56 6.09 -7.13
CA SER A 220 8.76 6.44 -5.94
C SER A 220 8.87 7.92 -5.57
N MET A 221 10.06 8.51 -5.70
CA MET A 221 10.26 9.94 -5.44
C MET A 221 9.54 10.81 -6.49
N GLU A 222 9.48 10.37 -7.75
CA GLU A 222 8.73 11.07 -8.79
C GLU A 222 7.23 11.00 -8.56
N GLN A 223 6.69 9.83 -8.24
CA GLN A 223 5.28 9.67 -7.86
C GLN A 223 4.92 10.61 -6.71
N LEU A 224 5.76 10.69 -5.67
CA LEU A 224 5.53 11.60 -4.55
C LEU A 224 5.59 13.07 -4.99
N PHE A 225 6.51 13.43 -5.87
CA PHE A 225 6.63 14.81 -6.36
C PHE A 225 5.38 15.22 -7.14
N GLN A 226 4.91 14.36 -8.06
CA GLN A 226 3.69 14.58 -8.83
C GLN A 226 2.44 14.59 -7.94
N GLY A 227 2.34 13.66 -6.98
CA GLY A 227 1.23 13.62 -6.02
C GLY A 227 1.14 14.83 -5.09
N HIS A 228 2.24 15.56 -4.88
CA HIS A 228 2.26 16.86 -4.19
C HIS A 228 2.28 18.04 -5.17
N CYS A 229 1.78 17.82 -6.39
CA CYS A 229 1.58 18.81 -7.45
C CYS A 229 2.84 19.61 -7.78
N GLU A 230 4.01 18.99 -7.63
CA GLU A 230 5.34 19.59 -7.83
C GLU A 230 5.65 20.76 -6.88
N LEU A 231 4.82 20.96 -5.84
CA LEU A 231 4.94 22.10 -4.94
C LEU A 231 5.97 21.87 -3.83
N MET A 232 6.29 20.60 -3.52
CA MET A 232 7.26 20.26 -2.48
C MET A 232 8.66 20.16 -3.08
N ALA A 233 9.65 20.80 -2.44
CA ALA A 233 11.04 20.59 -2.82
C ALA A 233 11.40 19.10 -2.68
N ARG A 234 12.09 18.52 -3.68
CA ARG A 234 12.43 17.09 -3.72
C ARG A 234 13.16 16.58 -2.48
N LYS A 235 13.97 17.42 -1.82
CA LYS A 235 14.64 17.06 -0.56
C LYS A 235 13.66 16.85 0.59
N SER A 236 12.58 17.64 0.64
CA SER A 236 11.54 17.56 1.67
C SER A 236 10.61 16.34 1.48
N LEU A 237 10.64 15.69 0.31
CA LEU A 237 9.92 14.44 0.06
C LEU A 237 10.61 13.21 0.66
N VAL A 238 11.89 13.29 1.06
CA VAL A 238 12.61 12.12 1.57
C VAL A 238 11.99 11.55 2.86
N PRO A 239 11.59 12.37 3.86
CA PRO A 239 10.77 11.90 4.98
C PRO A 239 9.50 11.17 4.55
N LEU A 240 8.76 11.74 3.60
CA LEU A 240 7.50 11.20 3.10
C LEU A 240 7.69 9.85 2.41
N PHE A 241 8.74 9.73 1.60
CA PHE A 241 9.16 8.48 1.00
C PHE A 241 9.46 7.40 2.04
N ASN A 242 10.16 7.75 3.13
CA ASN A 242 10.47 6.79 4.18
C ASN A 242 9.21 6.34 4.92
N VAL A 243 8.25 7.25 5.14
CA VAL A 243 6.95 6.94 5.75
C VAL A 243 6.12 6.03 4.84
N GLN A 244 6.02 6.32 3.54
CA GLN A 244 5.28 5.48 2.58
C GLN A 244 5.84 4.06 2.58
N ARG A 245 7.17 3.91 2.46
CA ARG A 245 7.79 2.58 2.53
C ARG A 245 7.53 1.86 3.83
N ALA A 246 7.51 2.59 4.95
CA ALA A 246 7.22 2.00 6.26
C ALA A 246 5.77 1.51 6.34
N ARG A 247 4.80 2.28 5.83
CA ARG A 247 3.40 1.86 5.73
C ARG A 247 3.26 0.60 4.87
N ASP A 248 3.83 0.63 3.66
CA ASP A 248 3.80 -0.51 2.72
C ASP A 248 4.34 -1.80 3.35
N ALA A 249 5.45 -1.68 4.07
CA ALA A 249 6.08 -2.83 4.73
C ALA A 249 5.22 -3.39 5.87
N VAL A 250 4.54 -2.52 6.62
CA VAL A 250 3.64 -2.90 7.71
C VAL A 250 2.35 -3.52 7.17
N PHE A 251 1.78 -2.99 6.09
CA PHE A 251 0.66 -3.64 5.41
C PHE A 251 1.05 -5.05 4.96
N ALA A 252 2.21 -5.20 4.33
CA ALA A 252 2.72 -6.51 3.93
C ALA A 252 2.93 -7.45 5.14
N GLU A 253 3.45 -6.94 6.26
CA GLU A 253 3.61 -7.72 7.49
C GLU A 253 2.29 -8.26 8.02
N HIS A 254 1.24 -7.43 8.05
CA HIS A 254 -0.09 -7.84 8.48
C HIS A 254 -0.69 -8.88 7.53
N MET A 255 -0.51 -8.72 6.21
CA MET A 255 -0.94 -9.72 5.24
C MET A 255 -0.18 -11.04 5.42
N LEU A 256 1.15 -11.00 5.61
CA LEU A 256 1.99 -12.18 5.77
C LEU A 256 1.71 -12.93 7.07
N SER A 257 1.50 -12.21 8.17
CA SER A 257 1.32 -12.79 9.50
C SER A 257 -0.10 -13.34 9.69
N ASN A 258 -1.10 -12.71 9.07
CA ASN A 258 -2.50 -13.05 9.30
C ASN A 258 -3.18 -13.76 8.12
N GLY A 259 -2.53 -13.79 6.94
CA GLY A 259 -3.04 -14.48 5.75
C GLY A 259 -2.73 -15.99 5.69
N ALA A 260 -2.29 -16.59 6.79
CA ALA A 260 -1.67 -17.92 6.80
C ALA A 260 -2.61 -19.12 6.55
N ARG A 261 -3.90 -18.93 6.27
CA ARG A 261 -4.79 -20.06 5.91
C ARG A 261 -5.31 -19.96 4.49
N ASP A 262 -5.84 -18.81 4.15
CA ASP A 262 -6.47 -18.58 2.86
C ASP A 262 -6.09 -17.22 2.26
N GLY A 263 -4.91 -16.73 2.61
CA GLY A 263 -4.42 -15.47 2.12
C GLY A 263 -5.01 -14.25 2.82
N ALA A 264 -4.72 -13.08 2.26
CA ALA A 264 -5.23 -11.80 2.75
C ALA A 264 -5.59 -10.86 1.60
N ILE A 265 -6.62 -10.06 1.82
CA ILE A 265 -7.02 -8.92 1.01
C ILE A 265 -6.54 -7.66 1.72
N LEU A 266 -5.92 -6.72 1.00
CA LEU A 266 -5.59 -5.39 1.49
C LEU A 266 -6.53 -4.36 0.87
N ILE A 267 -7.15 -3.55 1.70
CA ILE A 267 -7.90 -2.35 1.34
C ILE A 267 -7.00 -1.14 1.59
N ALA A 268 -6.55 -0.48 0.53
CA ALA A 268 -5.61 0.64 0.61
C ALA A 268 -5.69 1.56 -0.62
N GLY A 269 -5.10 2.76 -0.51
CA GLY A 269 -5.02 3.69 -1.63
C GLY A 269 -4.23 3.12 -2.81
N ASN A 270 -4.59 3.52 -4.04
CA ASN A 270 -3.97 3.05 -5.29
C ASN A 270 -2.43 3.13 -5.29
N GLY A 271 -1.87 4.13 -4.61
CA GLY A 271 -0.41 4.29 -4.50
C GLY A 271 0.29 3.16 -3.74
N HIS A 272 -0.39 2.54 -2.77
CA HIS A 272 0.13 1.45 -1.93
C HIS A 272 0.04 0.08 -2.62
N VAL A 273 -0.96 -0.12 -3.49
CA VAL A 273 -1.24 -1.42 -4.11
C VAL A 273 -0.58 -1.65 -5.46
N ARG A 274 0.26 -0.72 -5.93
CA ARG A 274 1.00 -0.88 -7.19
C ARG A 274 1.79 -2.20 -7.20
N LYS A 275 1.90 -2.84 -8.36
CA LYS A 275 2.69 -4.07 -8.52
C LYS A 275 4.18 -3.83 -8.71
N ASP A 276 4.54 -2.62 -9.16
CA ASP A 276 5.92 -2.22 -9.44
C ASP A 276 6.60 -1.46 -8.28
N LEU A 277 5.81 -1.03 -7.30
CA LEU A 277 6.18 -0.31 -6.07
C LEU A 277 5.32 -0.85 -4.90
N GLY A 278 5.25 -0.11 -3.79
CA GLY A 278 4.26 -0.38 -2.73
C GLY A 278 4.43 -1.71 -2.00
N VAL A 279 3.30 -2.22 -1.51
CA VAL A 279 3.18 -3.45 -0.71
C VAL A 279 3.68 -4.69 -1.48
N SER A 280 3.45 -4.74 -2.79
CA SER A 280 3.87 -5.84 -3.66
C SER A 280 5.36 -6.15 -3.58
N LEU A 281 6.22 -5.13 -3.40
CA LEU A 281 7.66 -5.32 -3.28
C LEU A 281 8.03 -6.08 -1.99
N PHE A 282 7.35 -5.78 -0.89
CA PHE A 282 7.61 -6.41 0.40
C PHE A 282 7.08 -7.84 0.43
N LEU A 283 5.88 -8.09 -0.10
CA LEU A 283 5.33 -9.44 -0.21
C LEU A 283 6.24 -10.36 -1.03
N ARG A 284 6.69 -9.92 -2.22
CA ARG A 284 7.59 -10.72 -3.07
C ARG A 284 8.96 -10.94 -2.44
N GLY A 285 9.46 -9.96 -1.68
CA GLY A 285 10.72 -10.07 -0.97
C GLY A 285 10.71 -11.14 0.12
N HIS A 286 9.59 -11.26 0.86
CA HIS A 286 9.46 -12.23 1.95
C HIS A 286 8.94 -13.59 1.50
N GLN A 287 8.07 -13.65 0.49
CA GLN A 287 7.52 -14.89 -0.05
C GLN A 287 7.62 -14.94 -1.59
N PRO A 288 8.81 -15.25 -2.12
CA PRO A 288 9.01 -15.40 -3.56
C PRO A 288 8.11 -16.50 -4.15
N GLY A 289 7.46 -16.19 -5.28
CA GLY A 289 6.64 -17.15 -6.02
C GLY A 289 5.21 -17.34 -5.50
N VAL A 290 4.82 -16.65 -4.43
CA VAL A 290 3.41 -16.54 -4.04
C VAL A 290 2.67 -15.65 -5.06
N ARG A 291 1.46 -16.07 -5.43
CA ARG A 291 0.61 -15.29 -6.35
C ARG A 291 0.03 -14.09 -5.61
N ILE A 292 0.33 -12.91 -6.13
CA ILE A 292 -0.15 -11.62 -5.67
C ILE A 292 -0.88 -10.99 -6.85
N THR A 293 -2.11 -10.55 -6.66
CA THR A 293 -2.89 -9.86 -7.69
C THR A 293 -3.30 -8.48 -7.19
N THR A 294 -3.04 -7.46 -7.99
CA THR A 294 -3.39 -6.06 -7.68
C THR A 294 -4.53 -5.58 -8.57
N VAL A 295 -5.60 -5.09 -7.96
CA VAL A 295 -6.73 -4.46 -8.65
C VAL A 295 -6.75 -2.99 -8.24
N ALA A 296 -6.74 -2.07 -9.20
CA ALA A 296 -6.91 -0.65 -8.93
C ALA A 296 -8.26 -0.17 -9.45
N PHE A 297 -9.06 0.45 -8.59
CA PHE A 297 -10.24 1.19 -8.99
C PHE A 297 -9.83 2.61 -9.37
N VAL A 298 -10.13 3.02 -10.60
CA VAL A 298 -9.62 4.26 -11.18
C VAL A 298 -10.77 5.06 -11.78
N GLU A 299 -10.94 6.28 -11.27
CA GLU A 299 -11.88 7.24 -11.84
C GLU A 299 -11.50 7.57 -13.29
N VAL A 300 -12.50 7.52 -14.17
CA VAL A 300 -12.34 8.04 -15.54
C VAL A 300 -12.12 9.56 -15.56
N GLN A 301 -11.50 10.06 -16.61
CA GLN A 301 -11.31 11.48 -16.87
C GLN A 301 -11.75 11.83 -18.30
N ASP A 302 -12.39 12.99 -18.47
CA ASP A 302 -13.04 13.41 -19.74
C ASP A 302 -12.19 13.20 -21.00
N GLU A 303 -10.91 13.57 -20.94
CA GLU A 303 -10.02 13.58 -22.11
C GLU A 303 -9.18 12.30 -22.24
N MET A 304 -9.32 11.33 -21.32
CA MET A 304 -8.56 10.07 -21.35
C MET A 304 -9.44 8.90 -21.78
N LEU A 305 -9.45 8.67 -23.09
CA LEU A 305 -10.25 7.63 -23.75
C LEU A 305 -9.50 6.30 -23.90
N ASP A 306 -8.17 6.33 -23.95
CA ASP A 306 -7.36 5.11 -24.01
C ASP A 306 -6.93 4.70 -22.59
N PRO A 307 -7.18 3.46 -22.14
CA PRO A 307 -6.64 2.95 -20.88
C PRO A 307 -5.13 3.14 -20.72
N LEU A 308 -4.38 3.18 -21.82
CA LEU A 308 -2.92 3.38 -21.78
C LEU A 308 -2.53 4.77 -21.28
N ASP A 309 -3.35 5.80 -21.53
CA ASP A 309 -3.08 7.18 -21.12
C ASP A 309 -3.07 7.33 -19.59
N TYR A 310 -3.83 6.49 -18.88
CA TYR A 310 -3.92 6.51 -17.42
C TYR A 310 -2.59 6.11 -16.73
N GLY A 311 -1.61 5.56 -17.45
CA GLY A 311 -0.26 5.31 -16.91
C GLY A 311 0.41 6.59 -16.39
N GLU A 312 0.12 7.74 -17.01
CA GLU A 312 0.68 9.04 -16.62
C GLU A 312 0.31 9.45 -15.19
N ILE A 313 -0.93 9.18 -14.76
CA ILE A 313 -1.43 9.45 -13.40
C ILE A 313 -0.54 8.75 -12.35
N PHE A 314 0.01 7.59 -12.69
CA PHE A 314 0.86 6.81 -11.80
C PHE A 314 2.35 7.02 -12.04
N SER A 315 2.74 7.99 -12.88
CA SER A 315 4.12 8.22 -13.29
C SER A 315 4.79 6.94 -13.79
N ALA A 316 4.07 6.15 -14.58
CA ALA A 316 4.48 4.85 -15.08
C ALA A 316 4.25 4.76 -16.60
N PRO A 317 5.10 4.03 -17.35
CA PRO A 317 4.95 3.88 -18.79
C PRO A 317 3.71 3.04 -19.17
N VAL A 318 3.22 2.23 -18.25
CA VAL A 318 1.98 1.45 -18.34
C VAL A 318 1.33 1.44 -16.96
N LEU A 319 0.01 1.22 -16.91
CA LEU A 319 -0.73 1.03 -15.66
C LEU A 319 -0.04 -0.03 -14.77
N PRO A 320 0.43 0.34 -13.56
CA PRO A 320 1.27 -0.53 -12.73
C PRO A 320 0.45 -1.51 -11.88
N PHE A 321 -0.58 -2.11 -12.47
CA PHE A 321 -1.49 -3.05 -11.82
C PHE A 321 -1.70 -4.29 -12.69
N ASP A 322 -2.24 -5.36 -12.12
CA ASP A 322 -2.66 -6.55 -12.87
C ASP A 322 -4.04 -6.36 -13.48
N TYR A 323 -4.93 -5.68 -12.78
CA TYR A 323 -6.23 -5.23 -13.28
C TYR A 323 -6.50 -3.77 -12.89
N VAL A 324 -7.19 -3.06 -13.78
CA VAL A 324 -7.71 -1.72 -13.53
C VAL A 324 -9.20 -1.73 -13.84
N TRP A 325 -10.03 -1.40 -12.86
CA TRP A 325 -11.48 -1.28 -13.05
C TRP A 325 -11.85 0.20 -13.06
N PHE A 326 -12.37 0.65 -14.21
CA PHE A 326 -12.72 2.05 -14.38
C PHE A 326 -14.09 2.38 -13.79
N THR A 327 -14.15 3.45 -13.01
CA THR A 327 -15.35 3.91 -12.29
C THR A 327 -15.70 5.35 -12.66
N PRO A 328 -16.93 5.80 -12.41
CA PRO A 328 -17.27 7.21 -12.55
C PRO A 328 -16.52 8.05 -11.52
N ARG A 329 -16.43 9.35 -11.80
CA ARG A 329 -15.68 10.29 -10.99
C ARG A 329 -16.56 10.87 -9.87
N PHE A 330 -16.05 10.89 -8.65
CA PHE A 330 -16.82 11.34 -7.48
C PHE A 330 -17.03 12.87 -7.50
N ASP A 331 -15.96 13.64 -7.70
CA ASP A 331 -16.03 15.09 -7.80
C ASP A 331 -15.02 15.66 -8.79
N ASP A 332 -15.22 16.91 -9.20
CA ASP A 332 -14.37 17.64 -10.15
C ASP A 332 -13.29 18.48 -9.46
N LYS A 333 -13.09 18.31 -8.14
CA LYS A 333 -12.14 19.12 -7.40
C LYS A 333 -10.72 18.79 -7.84
N ASP A 334 -9.94 19.81 -8.17
CA ASP A 334 -8.50 19.67 -8.38
C ASP A 334 -7.79 19.71 -7.02
N PRO A 335 -7.23 18.58 -6.53
CA PRO A 335 -6.49 18.55 -5.27
C PRO A 335 -5.28 19.50 -5.29
N CYS A 336 -4.70 19.77 -6.47
CA CYS A 336 -3.61 20.72 -6.60
C CYS A 336 -4.03 22.16 -6.36
N ILE A 337 -5.28 22.56 -6.60
CA ILE A 337 -5.74 23.91 -6.28
C ILE A 337 -5.73 24.14 -4.77
N ALA A 338 -6.27 23.19 -4.00
CA ALA A 338 -6.25 23.25 -2.54
C ALA A 338 -4.80 23.30 -2.00
N LEU A 339 -3.93 22.44 -2.54
CA LEU A 339 -2.52 22.38 -2.15
C LEU A 339 -1.76 23.68 -2.50
N ARG A 340 -1.98 24.23 -3.70
CA ARG A 340 -1.43 25.55 -4.11
C ARG A 340 -1.91 26.67 -3.20
N LYS A 341 -3.16 26.66 -2.76
CA LYS A 341 -3.70 27.65 -1.81
C LYS A 341 -3.05 27.51 -0.43
N LYS A 342 -2.77 26.28 0.01
CA LYS A 342 -2.13 25.98 1.30
C LYS A 342 -0.65 26.37 1.30
N TRP A 343 0.11 26.01 0.27
CA TRP A 343 1.56 26.21 0.22
C TRP A 343 2.02 27.46 -0.53
N GLY A 344 1.18 28.03 -1.40
CA GLY A 344 1.43 29.31 -2.07
C GLY A 344 1.45 30.50 -1.09
N LYS A 345 0.84 30.37 0.08
CA LYS A 345 0.93 31.35 1.19
C LYS A 345 2.29 31.36 1.89
N SER A 346 3.16 30.37 1.66
CA SER A 346 4.49 30.26 2.30
C SER A 346 5.61 30.95 1.51
N LYS A 347 5.31 31.66 0.41
CA LYS A 347 6.30 32.46 -0.33
C LYS A 347 6.00 33.96 -0.23
N LYS A 348 6.43 34.61 0.87
CA LYS A 348 6.91 35.99 0.75
C LYS A 348 8.37 35.89 0.32
N PRO A 349 8.77 36.37 -0.88
CA PRO A 349 10.18 36.45 -1.21
C PRO A 349 10.83 37.44 -0.25
N ALA A 350 11.95 37.05 0.35
CA ALA A 350 12.84 37.98 1.00
C ALA A 350 13.21 39.05 -0.04
N SER A 351 12.87 40.31 0.24
CA SER A 351 13.28 41.44 -0.58
C SER A 351 14.80 41.39 -0.72
N GLU A 352 15.28 41.17 -1.94
CA GLU A 352 16.66 41.49 -2.30
C GLU A 352 16.91 42.95 -1.92
N LYS A 353 17.78 43.16 -0.93
CA LYS A 353 18.32 44.47 -0.64
C LYS A 353 19.23 44.83 -1.81
N THR A 354 18.72 45.66 -2.70
CA THR A 354 19.49 46.37 -3.73
C THR A 354 20.59 47.18 -3.04
N ALA A 355 21.85 46.82 -3.28
CA ALA A 355 22.99 47.68 -3.01
C ALA A 355 23.19 48.64 -4.20
N PRO A 356 23.59 49.90 -3.97
CA PRO A 356 23.44 50.96 -4.96
C PRO A 356 24.48 50.90 -6.07
N GLU A 357 23.99 51.28 -7.24
CA GLU A 357 24.66 51.53 -8.51
C GLU A 357 25.88 52.46 -8.36
N LYS A 358 27.06 51.99 -8.81
CA LYS A 358 28.20 52.86 -9.11
C LYS A 358 28.42 52.88 -10.61
N THR A 359 27.97 53.97 -11.22
CA THR A 359 28.33 54.48 -12.54
C THR A 359 29.84 54.59 -12.73
N LEU A 360 30.38 53.99 -13.78
CA LEU A 360 31.56 54.54 -14.47
C LEU A 360 31.44 54.34 -15.98
N LYS A 361 31.79 55.41 -16.68
CA LYS A 361 31.46 55.76 -18.07
C LYS A 361 32.13 54.87 -19.12
N SER A 362 31.41 54.78 -20.24
CA SER A 362 31.82 54.31 -21.57
C SER A 362 33.14 54.91 -22.08
N LYS A 363 33.92 54.08 -22.77
CA LYS A 363 34.63 54.47 -23.99
C LYS A 363 34.41 53.42 -25.07
N THR A 364 33.87 53.90 -26.17
CA THR A 364 33.81 53.30 -27.51
C THR A 364 35.21 53.00 -28.02
N ASP A 365 35.34 51.93 -28.82
CA ASP A 365 36.07 51.94 -30.10
C ASP A 365 35.61 50.75 -30.96
N ALA A 366 35.74 50.93 -32.26
CA ALA A 366 34.95 50.30 -33.32
C ALA A 366 35.66 49.12 -34.02
N GLU A 367 34.87 48.46 -34.87
CA GLU A 367 35.24 47.69 -36.09
C GLU A 367 36.00 46.36 -35.94
N ALA A 368 35.34 45.25 -36.31
CA ALA A 368 35.53 44.57 -37.61
C ALA A 368 35.04 43.10 -37.57
N GLU A 369 34.12 42.73 -38.46
CA GLU A 369 33.87 41.32 -38.85
C GLU A 369 34.99 40.83 -39.80
N PRO A 370 35.24 39.50 -39.93
CA PRO A 370 34.58 38.78 -41.04
C PRO A 370 34.24 37.29 -40.81
N LYS A 371 33.10 36.89 -41.40
CA LYS A 371 32.77 35.69 -42.21
C LYS A 371 33.36 34.28 -41.92
N ALA A 372 32.45 33.39 -41.52
CA ALA A 372 32.00 32.12 -42.15
C ALA A 372 32.97 31.07 -42.79
N GLU A 373 32.76 29.82 -42.29
CA GLU A 373 32.77 28.48 -42.95
C GLU A 373 34.09 27.73 -43.28
N PRO A 374 34.10 26.37 -43.43
CA PRO A 374 33.20 25.31 -42.93
C PRO A 374 33.92 24.06 -42.33
N ARG A 375 33.09 23.10 -41.89
CA ARG A 375 33.37 21.71 -41.41
C ARG A 375 34.10 20.83 -42.45
N PRO A 376 34.75 19.73 -42.01
CA PRO A 376 34.71 18.50 -42.80
C PRO A 376 34.21 17.28 -41.99
N GLU A 377 33.42 16.46 -42.67
CA GLU A 377 33.03 15.10 -42.33
C GLU A 377 34.09 14.07 -42.78
N GLN A 378 33.84 12.81 -42.39
CA GLN A 378 34.34 11.49 -42.87
C GLN A 378 35.09 10.71 -41.77
N LYS A 379 34.92 9.40 -41.56
CA LYS A 379 34.26 8.32 -42.31
C LYS A 379 34.08 7.08 -41.41
N SER A 380 33.26 6.17 -41.90
CA SER A 380 32.76 4.88 -41.39
C SER A 380 33.71 3.66 -41.47
N GLU A 381 33.51 2.72 -40.52
CA GLU A 381 33.56 1.22 -40.60
C GLU A 381 34.90 0.45 -40.84
N PRO A 382 35.02 -0.90 -40.58
CA PRO A 382 34.02 -1.94 -40.23
C PRO A 382 34.40 -2.98 -39.12
N ASN A 383 33.47 -3.93 -38.91
CA ASN A 383 33.43 -5.15 -38.06
C ASN A 383 34.63 -6.12 -38.10
N ALA A 384 34.79 -6.93 -37.03
CA ALA A 384 35.20 -8.34 -37.12
C ALA A 384 34.81 -9.16 -35.86
N ASP A 385 34.17 -10.31 -36.10
CA ASP A 385 33.88 -11.42 -35.19
C ASP A 385 35.13 -12.22 -34.75
N GLY A 386 35.03 -12.88 -33.58
CA GLY A 386 35.66 -14.20 -33.35
C GLY A 386 36.68 -14.35 -32.20
N PRO A 387 36.87 -15.56 -31.64
CA PRO A 387 36.76 -15.79 -30.20
C PRO A 387 37.94 -16.53 -29.52
N LEU A 388 37.76 -16.83 -28.22
CA LEU A 388 38.43 -17.79 -27.30
C LEU A 388 39.57 -17.33 -26.37
N GLU A 389 39.25 -17.50 -25.07
CA GLU A 389 39.98 -18.26 -24.04
C GLU A 389 40.96 -17.62 -23.02
N THR A 390 40.58 -17.88 -21.75
CA THR A 390 41.36 -18.25 -20.55
C THR A 390 42.46 -17.32 -20.01
N SER A 391 42.32 -16.90 -18.73
CA SER A 391 43.07 -17.50 -17.62
C SER A 391 42.94 -16.71 -16.29
N THR A 392 42.41 -17.41 -15.28
CA THR A 392 42.78 -17.42 -13.84
C THR A 392 42.59 -16.22 -12.90
N PRO A 393 42.35 -16.49 -11.58
CA PRO A 393 41.76 -15.56 -10.62
C PRO A 393 42.79 -14.98 -9.64
N ILE A 394 42.55 -13.74 -9.19
CA ILE A 394 43.32 -13.11 -8.11
C ILE A 394 42.64 -13.39 -6.77
N THR A 395 43.36 -14.11 -5.92
CA THR A 395 43.09 -14.40 -4.52
C THR A 395 43.21 -13.12 -3.67
N VAL A 396 42.19 -12.79 -2.87
CA VAL A 396 42.31 -11.85 -1.74
C VAL A 396 41.92 -12.59 -0.46
N LYS A 397 42.82 -12.52 0.52
CA LYS A 397 42.76 -13.19 1.83
C LYS A 397 42.04 -12.28 2.84
N PRO A 398 41.25 -12.82 3.80
CA PRO A 398 40.50 -12.01 4.76
C PRO A 398 41.33 -11.62 6.00
N GLU A 399 41.12 -10.40 6.50
CA GLU A 399 41.55 -9.93 7.82
C GLU A 399 40.30 -9.72 8.71
N GLU A 400 40.41 -10.17 9.96
CA GLU A 400 39.41 -10.09 11.04
C GLU A 400 40.05 -9.38 12.27
N PRO A 401 39.32 -9.00 13.33
CA PRO A 401 38.99 -7.61 13.61
C PRO A 401 39.59 -7.07 14.93
N ALA A 402 39.60 -5.74 15.09
CA ALA A 402 39.98 -5.06 16.32
C ALA A 402 38.76 -4.59 17.13
N GLN A 403 38.67 -5.07 18.37
CA GLN A 403 37.74 -4.68 19.43
C GLN A 403 37.99 -3.24 19.92
N LYS A 404 36.93 -2.49 20.24
CA LYS A 404 36.96 -1.35 21.17
C LYS A 404 35.64 -1.21 21.95
N ASP A 405 35.75 -1.50 23.25
CA ASP A 405 35.14 -0.92 24.45
C ASP A 405 33.86 -0.07 24.35
N GLU A 406 32.81 -0.59 24.99
CA GLU A 406 31.55 0.09 25.33
C GLU A 406 31.63 0.74 26.73
N LYS A 407 30.92 1.86 26.90
CA LYS A 407 30.51 2.40 28.22
C LYS A 407 29.02 2.78 28.18
N PRO A 408 28.26 2.57 29.28
CA PRO A 408 26.81 2.66 29.31
C PRO A 408 26.31 4.09 29.55
N ILE A 409 25.14 4.44 29.02
CA ILE A 409 24.44 5.71 29.32
C ILE A 409 23.01 5.39 29.79
N GLU A 410 22.69 6.02 30.91
CA GLU A 410 21.47 5.94 31.72
C GLU A 410 20.16 6.29 31.01
N SER A 411 19.11 5.63 31.50
CA SER A 411 17.69 5.93 31.33
C SER A 411 17.28 7.24 32.00
N VAL A 412 16.50 8.06 31.31
CA VAL A 412 15.75 9.17 31.93
C VAL A 412 14.28 9.11 31.49
N THR A 413 13.42 9.13 32.50
CA THR A 413 11.96 9.11 32.52
C THR A 413 11.31 10.42 32.05
N GLU A 414 10.06 10.31 31.56
CA GLU A 414 9.15 11.41 31.17
C GLU A 414 8.72 12.31 32.35
N PRO A 415 8.04 13.46 32.09
CA PRO A 415 6.57 13.39 32.09
C PRO A 415 5.83 14.28 31.06
N ASN A 416 4.59 13.83 30.79
CA ASN A 416 3.41 14.40 30.12
C ASN A 416 3.18 15.92 30.21
N GLU A 417 2.59 16.49 29.15
CA GLU A 417 1.23 17.11 29.13
C GLU A 417 0.95 17.65 27.71
N PHE A 418 -0.16 17.28 27.04
CA PHE A 418 -0.64 18.07 25.89
C PHE A 418 -2.16 18.09 25.74
N ASP A 419 -2.62 19.32 25.65
CA ASP A 419 -3.96 19.88 25.53
C ASP A 419 -4.70 19.48 24.25
N HIS A 420 -6.02 19.41 24.35
CA HIS A 420 -6.97 19.09 23.29
C HIS A 420 -7.41 20.37 22.58
N THR A 421 -7.40 20.40 21.24
CA THR A 421 -8.50 20.95 20.41
C THR A 421 -8.23 20.93 18.90
N ASN A 422 -9.33 20.66 18.17
CA ASN A 422 -9.68 20.93 16.77
C ASN A 422 -9.37 19.88 15.67
N PRO A 423 -10.39 19.36 14.96
CA PRO A 423 -10.23 18.43 13.84
C PRO A 423 -10.30 19.19 12.50
N GLU A 424 -9.21 19.18 11.73
CA GLU A 424 -9.24 19.46 10.29
C GLU A 424 -8.54 18.32 9.55
N GLU A 425 -9.23 17.86 8.51
CA GLU A 425 -8.87 16.92 7.45
C GLU A 425 -7.40 16.44 7.41
N MET A 426 -7.17 15.16 7.70
CA MET A 426 -5.85 14.56 7.48
C MET A 426 -5.70 14.06 6.04
N ASN A 427 -5.54 15.01 5.11
CA ASN A 427 -4.60 14.80 4.02
C ASN A 427 -3.19 15.02 4.56
N PHE A 428 -2.21 14.33 3.98
CA PHE A 428 -0.79 14.23 4.39
C PHE A 428 -0.01 15.56 4.45
N ASP A 429 -0.70 16.70 4.41
CA ASP A 429 -0.21 18.07 4.24
C ASP A 429 0.04 18.86 5.53
N GLU A 430 -0.05 18.24 6.71
CA GLU A 430 0.11 18.93 8.01
C GLU A 430 1.36 18.56 8.81
N MET A 431 2.50 18.38 8.13
CA MET A 431 3.80 18.40 8.81
C MET A 431 4.49 19.75 8.56
N LYS A 432 4.28 20.71 9.47
CA LYS A 432 5.19 21.85 9.61
C LYS A 432 6.51 21.33 10.19
N PHE A 433 7.59 21.44 9.41
CA PHE A 433 8.95 21.15 9.85
C PHE A 433 9.57 22.47 10.35
N ASP A 434 9.56 22.71 11.65
CA ASP A 434 10.42 23.73 12.24
C ASP A 434 11.86 23.20 12.27
N GLN A 435 12.77 23.92 11.63
CA GLN A 435 14.21 23.72 11.77
C GLN A 435 14.66 24.38 13.08
N PRO A 436 15.45 23.71 13.94
CA PRO A 436 16.03 24.38 15.09
C PRO A 436 17.12 25.37 14.64
N ASP A 437 16.99 26.62 15.10
CA ASP A 437 17.95 27.71 14.95
C ASP A 437 19.22 27.41 15.80
N PRO A 438 20.45 27.43 15.25
CA PRO A 438 21.65 27.02 15.99
C PRO A 438 22.15 28.01 17.05
N GLU A 439 21.53 29.18 17.23
CA GLU A 439 22.14 30.28 18.00
C GLU A 439 21.63 30.51 19.43
N LYS A 440 20.93 29.55 20.05
CA LYS A 440 20.56 29.65 21.48
C LYS A 440 20.88 28.41 22.29
N ALA A 441 22.18 28.18 22.52
CA ALA A 441 22.67 27.38 23.64
C ALA A 441 23.90 28.08 24.23
N GLY A 442 23.69 28.85 25.30
CA GLY A 442 24.77 29.52 26.03
C GLY A 442 24.35 29.87 27.45
N ALA A 443 25.07 29.26 28.40
CA ALA A 443 25.14 29.55 29.85
C ALA A 443 23.90 29.13 30.69
N GLU A 444 23.99 28.56 31.89
CA GLU A 444 25.01 28.61 32.95
C GLU A 444 25.15 27.28 33.71
N ILE A 445 26.35 27.05 34.26
CA ILE A 445 26.72 26.00 35.22
C ILE A 445 26.78 26.65 36.61
N MET A 446 26.15 26.07 37.63
CA MET A 446 26.51 26.30 39.04
C MET A 446 26.31 25.05 39.93
N ASP A 447 27.31 24.85 40.79
CA ASP A 447 27.68 23.75 41.70
C ASP A 447 26.69 23.44 42.85
N PRO A 448 26.66 22.20 43.42
CA PRO A 448 25.86 21.84 44.59
C PRO A 448 26.70 21.68 45.87
N GLU A 449 26.24 22.20 47.03
CA GLU A 449 26.66 21.67 48.33
C GLU A 449 25.65 21.93 49.47
N LYS A 450 25.45 20.86 50.26
CA LYS A 450 25.07 20.79 51.69
C LYS A 450 23.63 21.13 52.13
N ALA A 451 22.91 20.10 52.61
CA ALA A 451 22.62 19.94 54.05
C ALA A 451 21.94 18.58 54.38
N ALA A 452 22.60 17.85 55.30
CA ALA A 452 22.10 17.10 56.47
C ALA A 452 20.66 17.42 56.97
N VAL A 453 19.90 16.62 57.73
CA VAL A 453 20.05 15.33 58.46
C VAL A 453 18.65 14.98 59.04
N GLU A 454 18.44 13.71 59.38
CA GLU A 454 17.65 13.16 60.52
C GLU A 454 16.31 12.40 60.30
N LYS A 455 16.38 11.09 60.65
CA LYS A 455 15.47 10.25 61.50
C LYS A 455 14.02 10.03 61.04
N ALA A 456 13.40 8.85 61.19
CA ALA A 456 13.68 7.64 61.95
C ALA A 456 12.77 6.48 61.46
N GLY A 457 13.22 5.23 61.63
CA GLY A 457 12.48 4.24 62.44
C GLY A 457 11.60 3.19 61.74
N ALA A 458 12.09 1.94 61.80
CA ALA A 458 11.35 0.66 61.95
C ALA A 458 10.49 0.20 60.74
N ASP A 459 10.33 -1.08 60.40
CA ASP A 459 10.59 -2.32 61.12
C ASP A 459 10.67 -3.52 60.15
N GLU A 460 11.41 -4.52 60.60
CA GLU A 460 11.42 -5.99 60.38
C GLU A 460 10.77 -6.74 59.19
N THR A 461 11.53 -7.78 58.76
CA THR A 461 11.16 -9.15 58.26
C THR A 461 10.67 -9.29 56.82
N ASP A 462 10.96 -10.34 56.04
CA ASP A 462 11.82 -11.54 56.04
C ASP A 462 11.62 -12.18 54.63
N SER A 463 12.43 -13.18 54.28
CA SER A 463 12.31 -14.15 53.19
C SER A 463 12.94 -13.84 51.82
N ASP A 464 14.10 -14.49 51.65
CA ASP A 464 14.64 -15.05 50.40
C ASP A 464 13.56 -15.63 49.49
N GLU A 465 13.58 -15.29 48.20
CA GLU A 465 13.27 -16.25 47.13
C GLU A 465 13.94 -15.84 45.81
N THR A 466 15.02 -16.57 45.54
CA THR A 466 15.67 -16.91 44.27
C THR A 466 15.20 -16.25 42.96
N ASP A 467 16.14 -15.52 42.36
CA ASP A 467 16.23 -15.19 40.94
C ASP A 467 16.07 -16.43 40.05
N SER A 468 15.12 -16.36 39.11
CA SER A 468 15.21 -17.07 37.83
C SER A 468 15.01 -16.05 36.71
N ASP A 469 16.15 -15.52 36.29
CA ASP A 469 16.32 -14.60 35.18
C ASP A 469 16.19 -15.40 33.87
N GLU A 470 14.96 -15.58 33.37
CA GLU A 470 14.73 -16.15 32.04
C GLU A 470 14.75 -15.02 31.02
N SER A 471 15.96 -14.61 30.65
CA SER A 471 16.21 -13.72 29.52
C SER A 471 15.76 -14.42 28.23
N ALA A 472 14.53 -14.15 27.78
CA ALA A 472 14.06 -14.54 26.46
C ALA A 472 14.83 -13.73 25.41
N ASP A 473 15.92 -14.32 24.91
CA ASP A 473 16.55 -13.95 23.65
C ASP A 473 15.51 -14.12 22.53
N GLN A 474 14.76 -13.04 22.25
CA GLN A 474 13.92 -12.95 21.07
C GLN A 474 14.81 -12.81 19.85
N THR A 475 15.34 -13.95 19.45
CA THR A 475 15.96 -14.17 18.15
C THR A 475 15.01 -13.74 17.04
N ASN A 476 15.63 -13.28 15.95
CA ASN A 476 15.03 -12.69 14.77
C ASN A 476 14.19 -13.74 14.02
N THR A 477 12.99 -14.05 14.50
CA THR A 477 12.13 -15.09 13.91
C THR A 477 11.67 -14.65 12.52
N PRO A 478 11.97 -15.41 11.45
CA PRO A 478 11.44 -15.12 10.12
C PRO A 478 9.91 -15.15 10.13
N LEU A 479 9.27 -14.28 9.34
CA LEU A 479 7.82 -14.33 9.14
C LEU A 479 7.41 -15.74 8.65
N PRO A 480 6.29 -16.30 9.16
CA PRO A 480 5.89 -17.66 8.82
C PRO A 480 5.58 -17.79 7.31
N PRO A 481 5.89 -18.93 6.68
CA PRO A 481 5.48 -19.18 5.30
C PRO A 481 3.95 -19.35 5.23
N VAL A 482 3.27 -18.63 4.32
CA VAL A 482 1.86 -18.90 4.04
C VAL A 482 1.75 -20.23 3.30
N PRO A 483 0.87 -21.17 3.72
CA PRO A 483 0.61 -22.39 2.97
C PRO A 483 0.08 -22.01 1.59
N ARG A 484 0.67 -22.59 0.54
CA ARG A 484 0.18 -22.44 -0.83
C ARG A 484 -1.29 -22.82 -0.84
N SER A 485 -2.17 -21.87 -1.17
CA SER A 485 -3.59 -22.14 -1.39
C SER A 485 -3.67 -23.30 -2.37
N LYS A 486 -4.14 -24.45 -1.88
CA LYS A 486 -4.58 -25.50 -2.77
C LYS A 486 -5.81 -24.93 -3.47
N PRO A 487 -5.90 -24.99 -4.81
CA PRO A 487 -7.12 -24.58 -5.48
C PRO A 487 -8.31 -25.31 -4.86
N PRO A 488 -9.49 -24.67 -4.76
CA PRO A 488 -10.70 -25.34 -4.29
C PRO A 488 -10.85 -26.65 -5.06
N ARG A 489 -11.12 -27.75 -4.32
CA ARG A 489 -11.40 -29.02 -4.99
C ARG A 489 -12.72 -28.84 -5.76
N PRO A 490 -12.79 -29.34 -7.00
CA PRO A 490 -13.95 -29.19 -7.86
C PRO A 490 -15.20 -29.85 -7.29
#